data_AF-A0A3N5UA36-F1
#
_entry.id   AF-A0A3N5UA36-F1
#
_cell.length_a   1.000
_cell.length_b   1.000
_cell.length_c   1.000
_cell.angle_alpha   90.00
_cell.angle_beta   90.00
_cell.angle_gamma   90.00
#
_symmetry.space_group_name_H-M   'P 1'
#
loop_
_entity.id
_entity.type
_entity.pdbx_description
1 polymer ?
#
loop_
_entity_poly.entity_id
_entity_poly.type
_entity_poly.pdbx_seq_one_letter_code
_entity_poly.pdbx_strand_id
1 'polypeptide(L)'
;MKIQKISHRTLAETAASKLAASLLDGSLAQGAQLPPERELMNQLGISRATLREALKALEENHLIESRPNVGWFARKIDESNIAQAKELASSEAEGQAPRSATNEPLTGPRRIPVSPEKPIHIPNLQTDRLGTFEFISWWEREKVQQAKVLVVGAGALGNEVIKNLALMGVGYIFIIDFDKIEAANLSRSVLFREGDNNRSKAEVVAARAKSI
;
A
#
# COMPACT_ATOMS: atom_id res chain seq x y z
N MET A 1 -19.11 -28.91 3.73
CA MET A 1 -19.54 -27.49 3.68
C MET A 1 -18.78 -26.82 2.54
N LYS A 2 -19.45 -26.42 1.45
CA LYS A 2 -18.79 -25.69 0.34
C LYS A 2 -18.83 -24.20 0.67
N ILE A 3 -17.67 -23.61 0.94
CA ILE A 3 -17.54 -22.17 1.15
C ILE A 3 -17.74 -21.50 -0.21
N GLN A 4 -18.80 -20.70 -0.36
CA GLN A 4 -18.98 -19.89 -1.56
C GLN A 4 -17.98 -18.74 -1.56
N LYS A 5 -17.29 -18.57 -2.69
CA LYS A 5 -16.30 -17.50 -2.86
C LYS A 5 -17.04 -16.17 -2.99
N ILE A 6 -16.71 -15.21 -2.14
CA ILE A 6 -17.22 -13.84 -2.26
C ILE A 6 -16.56 -13.22 -3.50
N SER A 7 -17.36 -12.91 -4.53
CA SER A 7 -16.88 -12.21 -5.73
C SER A 7 -17.08 -10.70 -5.56
N HIS A 8 -16.12 -10.03 -4.90
CA HIS A 8 -16.03 -8.59 -5.02
C HIS A 8 -15.17 -8.25 -6.22
N ARG A 9 -15.69 -7.38 -7.08
CA ARG A 9 -14.94 -6.87 -8.21
C ARG A 9 -13.80 -5.99 -7.72
N THR A 10 -12.60 -6.25 -8.23
CA THR A 10 -11.44 -5.43 -7.87
C THR A 10 -11.46 -4.09 -8.60
N LEU A 11 -10.72 -3.11 -8.07
CA LEU A 11 -10.52 -1.83 -8.76
C LEU A 11 -9.81 -2.04 -10.12
N ALA A 12 -8.94 -3.04 -10.23
CA ALA A 12 -8.27 -3.40 -11.46
C ALA A 12 -9.26 -3.96 -12.50
N GLU A 13 -10.15 -4.87 -12.10
CA GLU A 13 -11.21 -5.41 -12.96
C GLU A 13 -12.18 -4.32 -13.42
N THR A 14 -12.47 -3.34 -12.57
CA THR A 14 -13.32 -2.19 -12.94
C THR A 14 -12.62 -1.29 -13.96
N ALA A 15 -11.33 -1.00 -13.74
CA ALA A 15 -10.52 -0.21 -14.67
C ALA A 15 -10.34 -0.91 -16.03
N ALA A 16 -10.07 -2.21 -16.03
CA ALA A 16 -9.93 -3.01 -17.25
C ALA A 16 -11.20 -2.97 -18.10
N SER A 17 -12.37 -3.11 -17.46
CA SER A 17 -13.64 -3.08 -18.18
C SER A 17 -14.01 -1.71 -18.73
N LYS A 18 -13.71 -0.65 -17.99
CA LYS A 18 -13.90 0.71 -18.50
C LYS A 18 -13.04 0.97 -19.74
N LEU A 19 -11.79 0.52 -19.72
CA LEU A 19 -10.89 0.61 -20.87
C LEU A 19 -11.35 -0.29 -22.03
N ALA A 20 -11.89 -1.48 -21.75
CA ALA A 20 -12.45 -2.37 -22.77
C ALA A 20 -13.70 -1.77 -23.44
N ALA A 21 -14.58 -1.13 -22.66
CA ALA A 21 -15.74 -0.39 -23.19
C ALA A 21 -15.29 0.75 -24.11
N SER A 22 -14.25 1.50 -23.72
CA SER A 22 -13.66 2.56 -24.56
C SER A 22 -12.99 2.08 -25.84
N LEU A 23 -12.54 0.82 -25.89
CA LEU A 23 -12.03 0.20 -27.13
C LEU A 23 -13.19 -0.22 -28.05
N LEU A 24 -14.31 -0.66 -27.48
CA LEU A 24 -15.50 -1.08 -28.22
C LEU A 24 -16.32 0.08 -28.77
N ASP A 25 -16.45 1.17 -28.01
CA ASP A 25 -17.20 2.37 -28.41
C ASP A 25 -16.42 3.25 -29.42
N GLY A 26 -15.16 2.92 -29.68
CA GLY A 26 -14.29 3.61 -30.63
C GLY A 26 -13.67 4.91 -30.11
N SER A 27 -13.83 5.24 -28.83
CA SER A 27 -13.15 6.38 -28.20
C SER A 27 -11.63 6.20 -28.17
N LEU A 28 -11.15 4.96 -28.08
CA LEU A 28 -9.76 4.58 -28.35
C LEU A 28 -9.66 3.97 -29.75
N ALA A 29 -9.04 4.69 -30.67
CA ALA A 29 -8.85 4.23 -32.04
C ALA A 29 -8.03 2.93 -32.05
N GLN A 30 -8.58 1.89 -32.70
CA GLN A 30 -7.90 0.60 -32.84
C GLN A 30 -6.55 0.78 -33.55
N GLY A 31 -5.49 0.20 -33.01
CA GLY A 31 -4.12 0.37 -33.48
C GLY A 31 -3.40 1.61 -32.94
N ALA A 32 -4.09 2.52 -32.26
CA ALA A 32 -3.47 3.69 -31.64
C ALA A 32 -2.76 3.32 -30.33
N GLN A 33 -1.76 4.13 -29.99
CA GLN A 33 -1.08 4.05 -28.71
C GLN A 33 -2.03 4.52 -27.60
N LEU A 34 -2.13 3.74 -26.52
CA LEU A 34 -2.83 4.18 -25.32
C LEU A 34 -2.10 5.38 -24.69
N PRO A 35 -2.82 6.25 -23.96
CA PRO A 35 -2.18 7.31 -23.18
C PRO A 35 -1.09 6.74 -22.24
N PRO A 36 -0.04 7.51 -21.93
CA PRO A 36 1.03 7.07 -21.03
C PRO A 36 0.47 6.60 -19.67
N GLU A 37 1.13 5.63 -19.02
CA GLU A 37 0.68 5.08 -17.72
C GLU A 37 0.33 6.19 -16.71
N ARG A 38 1.15 7.24 -16.65
CA ARG A 38 0.94 8.38 -15.76
C ARG A 38 -0.38 9.12 -16.02
N GLU A 39 -0.75 9.27 -17.28
CA GLU A 39 -1.99 9.92 -17.67
C GLU A 39 -3.19 9.03 -17.35
N LEU A 40 -3.12 7.74 -17.67
CA LEU A 40 -4.16 6.76 -17.33
C LEU A 40 -4.39 6.67 -15.81
N MET A 41 -3.32 6.67 -15.01
CA MET A 41 -3.43 6.71 -13.54
C MET A 41 -4.19 7.95 -13.08
N ASN A 42 -3.89 9.12 -13.65
CA ASN A 42 -4.54 10.38 -13.28
C ASN A 42 -6.01 10.41 -13.71
N GLN A 43 -6.33 9.96 -14.93
CA GLN A 43 -7.68 9.94 -15.47
C GLN A 43 -8.60 8.94 -14.74
N LEU A 44 -8.04 7.79 -14.34
CA LEU A 44 -8.78 6.74 -13.64
C LEU A 44 -8.75 6.91 -12.11
N GLY A 45 -7.86 7.77 -11.58
CA GLY A 45 -7.67 7.97 -10.15
C GLY A 45 -7.13 6.73 -9.43
N ILE A 46 -6.33 5.91 -10.10
CA ILE A 46 -5.83 4.61 -9.58
C ILE A 46 -4.31 4.59 -9.40
N SER A 47 -3.85 3.66 -8.54
CA SER A 47 -2.42 3.43 -8.33
C SER A 47 -1.77 2.74 -9.54
N ARG A 48 -0.44 2.86 -9.65
CA ARG A 48 0.35 2.18 -10.69
C ARG A 48 0.18 0.66 -10.65
N ALA A 49 0.11 0.06 -9.46
CA ALA A 49 -0.05 -1.39 -9.31
C ALA A 49 -1.40 -1.83 -9.87
N THR A 50 -2.47 -1.10 -9.53
CA THR A 50 -3.83 -1.35 -10.02
C THR A 50 -3.94 -1.16 -11.54
N LEU A 51 -3.31 -0.11 -12.08
CA LEU A 51 -3.30 0.12 -13.53
C LEU A 51 -2.58 -1.01 -14.27
N ARG A 52 -1.44 -1.49 -13.75
CA ARG A 52 -0.69 -2.59 -14.36
C ARG A 52 -1.46 -3.90 -14.37
N GLU A 53 -2.19 -4.18 -13.29
CA GLU A 53 -3.07 -5.34 -13.21
C GLU A 53 -4.20 -5.24 -14.24
N ALA A 54 -4.82 -4.06 -14.40
CA ALA A 54 -5.85 -3.83 -15.41
C ALA A 54 -5.32 -3.97 -16.85
N LEU A 55 -4.15 -3.41 -17.15
CA LEU A 55 -3.51 -3.51 -18.46
C LEU A 55 -3.11 -4.95 -18.79
N LYS A 56 -2.61 -5.69 -17.79
CA LYS A 56 -2.29 -7.11 -17.95
C LYS A 56 -3.55 -7.93 -18.28
N ALA A 57 -4.67 -7.66 -17.61
CA ALA A 57 -5.94 -8.31 -17.93
C ALA A 57 -6.39 -8.00 -19.37
N LEU A 58 -6.22 -6.76 -19.85
CA LEU A 58 -6.54 -6.41 -21.25
C LEU A 58 -5.62 -7.10 -22.27
N GLU A 59 -4.34 -7.27 -21.95
CA GLU A 59 -3.36 -7.98 -22.78
C GLU A 59 -3.67 -9.47 -22.87
N GLU A 60 -3.99 -10.10 -21.73
CA GLU A 60 -4.42 -11.50 -21.63
C GLU A 60 -5.69 -11.78 -22.46
N ASN A 61 -6.57 -10.78 -22.60
CA ASN A 61 -7.78 -10.85 -23.41
C ASN A 61 -7.57 -10.36 -24.86
N HIS A 62 -6.32 -10.14 -25.29
CA HIS A 62 -5.97 -9.72 -26.65
C HIS A 62 -6.64 -8.42 -27.13
N LEU A 63 -6.92 -7.50 -26.20
CA LEU A 63 -7.49 -6.18 -26.49
C LEU A 63 -6.40 -5.11 -26.65
N ILE A 64 -5.25 -5.32 -26.01
CA ILE A 64 -4.07 -4.47 -26.16
C ILE A 64 -2.81 -5.32 -26.36
N GLU A 65 -1.74 -4.70 -26.84
CA GLU A 65 -0.42 -5.31 -26.94
C GLU A 65 0.65 -4.40 -26.32
N SER A 66 1.62 -5.00 -25.64
CA SER A 66 2.81 -4.30 -25.13
C SER A 66 3.90 -4.23 -26.19
N ARG A 67 4.40 -3.01 -26.48
CA ARG A 67 5.59 -2.80 -27.30
C ARG A 67 6.75 -2.34 -26.40
N PRO A 68 7.87 -3.09 -26.33
CA PRO A 68 8.99 -2.76 -25.46
C PRO A 68 9.48 -1.34 -25.67
N ASN A 69 9.67 -0.60 -24.58
CA ASN A 69 10.12 0.81 -24.56
C ASN A 69 9.21 1.83 -25.26
N VAL A 70 8.03 1.42 -25.74
CA VAL A 70 7.09 2.32 -26.42
C VAL A 70 5.77 2.43 -25.64
N GLY A 71 5.27 1.32 -25.09
CA GLY A 71 4.06 1.30 -24.28
C GLY A 71 2.97 0.40 -24.85
N TRP A 72 1.72 0.73 -24.56
CA TRP A 72 0.56 -0.11 -24.88
C TRP A 72 -0.15 0.37 -26.15
N PHE A 73 -0.59 -0.56 -26.98
CA PHE A 73 -1.32 -0.27 -28.21
C PHE A 73 -2.64 -1.02 -28.23
N ALA A 74 -3.70 -0.34 -28.67
CA ALA A 74 -5.00 -0.93 -28.88
C ALA A 74 -4.92 -1.95 -30.02
N ARG A 75 -5.38 -3.18 -29.80
CA ARG A 75 -5.50 -4.16 -30.87
C ARG A 75 -6.74 -3.86 -31.71
N LYS A 76 -6.75 -4.32 -32.96
CA LYS A 76 -7.99 -4.35 -33.75
C LYS A 76 -8.97 -5.33 -33.12
N ILE A 77 -10.23 -4.92 -33.04
CA ILE A 77 -11.30 -5.80 -32.57
C ILE A 77 -11.79 -6.61 -33.77
N ASP A 78 -11.71 -7.93 -33.66
CA ASP A 78 -12.05 -8.90 -34.68
C ASP A 78 -12.90 -10.03 -34.09
N GLU A 79 -13.28 -11.01 -34.91
CA GLU A 79 -14.08 -12.16 -34.47
C GLU A 79 -13.43 -12.98 -33.35
N SER A 80 -12.10 -12.88 -33.17
CA SER A 80 -11.35 -13.66 -32.19
C SER A 80 -11.33 -13.04 -30.79
N ASN A 81 -11.50 -11.71 -30.67
CA ASN A 81 -11.44 -10.99 -29.39
C ASN A 81 -12.74 -10.23 -29.05
N ILE A 82 -13.70 -10.13 -29.97
CA ILE A 82 -14.97 -9.40 -29.75
C ILE A 82 -15.82 -10.00 -28.63
N ALA A 83 -15.76 -11.32 -28.44
CA ALA A 83 -16.49 -12.00 -27.37
C ALA A 83 -15.91 -11.63 -26.00
N GLN A 84 -14.58 -11.67 -25.86
CA GLN A 84 -13.86 -11.29 -24.64
C GLN A 84 -13.98 -9.79 -24.36
N ALA A 85 -13.94 -8.95 -25.41
CA ALA A 85 -14.19 -7.53 -25.28
C ALA A 85 -15.57 -7.24 -24.70
N LYS A 86 -16.60 -7.90 -25.23
CA LYS A 86 -17.98 -7.77 -24.75
C LYS A 86 -18.16 -8.35 -23.35
N GLU A 87 -17.50 -9.45 -23.01
CA GLU A 87 -17.54 -10.03 -21.65
C GLU A 87 -16.89 -9.08 -20.63
N LEU A 88 -15.70 -8.55 -20.94
CA LEU A 88 -15.05 -7.54 -20.11
C LEU A 88 -15.91 -6.27 -20.00
N ALA A 89 -16.52 -5.79 -21.07
CA ALA A 89 -17.30 -4.55 -21.04
C ALA A 89 -18.71 -4.71 -20.43
N SER A 90 -19.40 -5.83 -20.67
CA SER A 90 -20.77 -6.08 -20.18
C SER A 90 -20.87 -6.19 -18.66
N SER A 91 -19.76 -6.47 -18.00
CA SER A 91 -19.67 -6.38 -16.54
C SER A 91 -19.92 -4.96 -16.00
N GLU A 92 -19.99 -3.91 -16.83
CA GLU A 92 -20.42 -2.56 -16.42
C GLU A 92 -21.89 -2.47 -15.99
N ALA A 93 -22.77 -3.39 -16.40
CA ALA A 93 -24.21 -3.21 -16.29
C ALA A 93 -24.82 -3.50 -14.90
N GLU A 94 -24.12 -4.20 -13.98
CA GLU A 94 -24.68 -4.59 -12.67
C GLU A 94 -23.94 -4.00 -11.46
N GLY A 95 -22.92 -3.17 -11.69
CA GLY A 95 -22.16 -2.52 -10.63
C GLY A 95 -22.69 -1.12 -10.36
N GLN A 96 -23.31 -0.94 -9.19
CA GLN A 96 -23.65 0.33 -8.54
C GLN A 96 -22.93 1.55 -9.11
N ALA A 97 -23.72 2.60 -9.39
CA ALA A 97 -23.26 3.95 -9.70
C ALA A 97 -21.93 4.25 -8.99
N PRO A 98 -20.92 4.76 -9.70
CA PRO A 98 -19.66 5.10 -9.07
C PRO A 98 -20.01 5.90 -7.83
N ARG A 99 -19.59 5.42 -6.65
CA ARG A 99 -19.53 6.30 -5.49
C ARG A 99 -18.79 7.49 -6.01
N SER A 100 -19.49 8.61 -6.15
CA SER A 100 -18.91 9.84 -6.63
C SER A 100 -17.63 9.98 -5.81
N ALA A 101 -16.47 9.88 -6.48
CA ALA A 101 -15.31 10.56 -5.96
C ALA A 101 -15.87 11.96 -5.75
N THR A 102 -16.11 12.30 -4.48
CA THR A 102 -16.53 13.64 -4.11
C THR A 102 -15.63 14.55 -4.92
N ASN A 103 -16.20 15.51 -5.64
CA ASN A 103 -15.49 16.61 -6.28
C ASN A 103 -14.82 17.49 -5.21
N GLU A 104 -14.20 16.88 -4.19
CA GLU A 104 -13.13 17.50 -3.46
C GLU A 104 -12.01 17.67 -4.50
N PRO A 105 -11.58 18.92 -4.78
CA PRO A 105 -10.37 19.12 -5.54
C PRO A 105 -9.26 18.25 -4.94
N LEU A 106 -8.36 17.71 -5.77
CA LEU A 106 -7.16 17.01 -5.31
C LEU A 106 -6.29 17.99 -4.51
N THR A 107 -6.62 18.21 -3.24
CA THR A 107 -5.98 19.16 -2.34
C THR A 107 -4.69 18.56 -1.81
N GLY A 108 -3.67 18.41 -2.67
CA GLY A 108 -2.34 17.95 -2.28
C GLY A 108 -2.36 16.71 -1.35
N PRO A 109 -1.33 16.47 -0.54
CA PRO A 109 -1.54 15.72 0.68
C PRO A 109 -2.59 16.48 1.49
N ARG A 110 -3.73 15.82 1.82
CA ARG A 110 -4.67 16.35 2.81
C ARG A 110 -3.84 16.85 3.98
N ARG A 111 -3.86 18.16 4.25
CA ARG A 111 -3.28 18.66 5.50
C ARG A 111 -3.90 17.79 6.58
N ILE A 112 -3.06 17.06 7.31
CA ILE A 112 -3.47 16.43 8.55
C ILE A 112 -4.23 17.52 9.30
N PRO A 113 -5.45 17.27 9.81
CA PRO A 113 -6.17 18.27 10.57
C PRO A 113 -5.17 18.88 11.54
N VAL A 114 -4.92 20.18 11.37
CA VAL A 114 -4.08 20.92 12.31
C VAL A 114 -4.86 20.80 13.60
N SER A 115 -4.40 19.90 14.48
CA SER A 115 -4.85 19.89 15.86
C SER A 115 -4.85 21.36 16.32
N PRO A 116 -5.92 21.83 16.99
CA PRO A 116 -5.95 23.20 17.49
C PRO A 116 -4.60 23.46 18.16
N GLU A 117 -3.90 24.53 17.73
CA GLU A 117 -2.50 24.76 18.07
C GLU A 117 -2.35 24.63 19.59
N LYS A 118 -1.77 23.49 20.03
CA LYS A 118 -1.43 23.31 21.43
C LYS A 118 -0.33 24.34 21.72
N PRO A 119 -0.35 25.01 22.87
CA PRO A 119 0.77 25.85 23.29
C PRO A 119 2.08 25.07 23.15
N ILE A 120 3.09 25.67 22.51
CA ILE A 120 4.41 25.05 22.38
C ILE A 120 4.96 24.81 23.78
N HIS A 121 4.99 23.55 24.19
CA HIS A 121 5.65 23.14 25.41
C HIS A 121 7.14 22.95 25.10
N ILE A 122 8.01 23.70 25.77
CA ILE A 122 9.47 23.55 25.63
C ILE A 122 9.93 22.55 26.69
N PRO A 123 10.27 21.31 26.31
CA PRO A 123 10.68 20.30 27.28
C PRO A 123 12.13 20.49 27.73
N ASN A 124 12.42 20.00 28.91
CA ASN A 124 13.79 19.90 29.41
C ASN A 124 14.49 18.67 28.80
N LEU A 125 15.25 18.89 27.72
CA LEU A 125 15.93 17.83 26.97
C LEU A 125 17.05 17.14 27.75
N GLN A 126 17.50 17.71 28.88
CA GLN A 126 18.46 17.06 29.77
C GLN A 126 17.81 15.94 30.58
N THR A 127 16.49 15.99 30.80
CA THR A 127 15.75 15.02 31.63
C THR A 127 14.68 14.24 30.87
N ASP A 128 14.21 14.77 29.73
CA ASP A 128 13.15 14.18 28.93
C ASP A 128 13.67 13.72 27.56
N ARG A 129 13.97 12.42 27.47
CA ARG A 129 14.50 11.80 26.23
C ARG A 129 13.55 11.93 25.03
N LEU A 130 12.24 12.06 25.26
CA LEU A 130 11.23 12.16 24.21
C LEU A 130 10.82 13.61 23.93
N GLY A 131 11.42 14.58 24.63
CA GLY A 131 11.03 15.98 24.55
C GLY A 131 11.10 16.54 23.13
N THR A 132 12.04 16.10 22.30
CA THR A 132 12.15 16.58 20.91
C THR A 132 10.85 16.36 20.09
N PHE A 133 10.05 15.35 20.43
CA PHE A 133 8.76 15.12 19.76
C PHE A 133 7.71 16.19 20.10
N GLU A 134 7.82 16.89 21.23
CA GLU A 134 6.91 18.00 21.59
C GLU A 134 7.02 19.21 20.65
N PHE A 135 8.12 19.33 19.89
CA PHE A 135 8.27 20.36 18.86
C PHE A 135 7.43 20.08 17.61
N ILE A 136 6.90 18.86 17.47
CA ILE A 136 6.03 18.48 16.37
C ILE A 136 4.60 18.86 16.79
N SER A 137 4.05 19.91 16.18
CA SER A 137 2.77 20.51 16.59
C SER A 137 1.57 19.55 16.63
N TRP A 138 1.60 18.49 15.83
CA TRP A 138 0.56 17.45 15.76
C TRP A 138 0.85 16.22 16.63
N TRP A 139 1.98 16.19 17.33
CA TRP A 139 2.35 15.04 18.15
C TRP A 139 1.48 14.94 19.41
N GLU A 140 1.04 13.73 19.71
CA GLU A 140 0.20 13.44 20.88
C GLU A 140 0.87 12.36 21.71
N ARG A 141 1.79 12.78 22.58
CA ARG A 141 2.64 11.88 23.35
C ARG A 141 1.83 10.88 24.17
N GLU A 142 0.78 11.32 24.85
CA GLU A 142 -0.06 10.42 25.65
C GLU A 142 -0.73 9.34 24.79
N LYS A 143 -1.20 9.71 23.59
CA LYS A 143 -1.80 8.75 22.66
C LYS A 143 -0.76 7.73 22.17
N VAL A 144 0.44 8.18 21.84
CA VAL A 144 1.55 7.30 21.41
C VAL A 144 1.95 6.35 22.55
N GLN A 145 2.10 6.86 23.77
CA GLN A 145 2.42 6.05 24.95
C GLN A 145 1.33 5.01 25.26
N GLN A 146 0.05 5.35 25.07
CA GLN A 146 -1.06 4.42 25.30
C GLN A 146 -1.29 3.46 24.12
N ALA A 147 -0.64 3.67 22.98
CA ALA A 147 -0.83 2.84 21.80
C ALA A 147 -0.39 1.39 22.05
N LYS A 148 -1.18 0.47 21.48
CA LYS A 148 -0.93 -0.98 21.51
C LYS A 148 -0.66 -1.46 20.10
N VAL A 149 0.57 -1.88 19.84
CA VAL A 149 1.02 -2.26 18.50
C VAL A 149 1.43 -3.73 18.50
N LEU A 150 0.85 -4.52 17.60
CA LEU A 150 1.29 -5.89 17.33
C LEU A 150 2.23 -5.88 16.12
N VAL A 151 3.44 -6.39 16.29
CA VAL A 151 4.41 -6.61 15.21
C VAL A 151 4.54 -8.10 14.99
N VAL A 152 4.18 -8.55 13.78
CA VAL A 152 4.32 -9.95 13.35
C VAL A 152 5.58 -10.04 12.50
N GLY A 153 6.56 -10.78 13.01
CA GLY A 153 7.90 -10.90 12.47
C GLY A 153 8.89 -9.97 13.18
N ALA A 154 9.96 -10.57 13.71
CA ALA A 154 11.09 -9.93 14.37
C ALA A 154 12.40 -10.15 13.58
N GLY A 155 12.28 -10.35 12.25
CA GLY A 155 13.41 -10.35 11.31
C GLY A 155 13.97 -8.94 11.06
N ALA A 156 14.57 -8.73 9.88
CA ALA A 156 15.24 -7.47 9.55
C ALA A 156 14.32 -6.24 9.63
N LEU A 157 13.18 -6.28 8.92
CA LEU A 157 12.19 -5.19 8.95
C LEU A 157 11.56 -5.02 10.34
N GLY A 158 11.22 -6.13 10.99
CA GLY A 158 10.66 -6.13 12.34
C GLY A 158 11.57 -5.45 13.35
N ASN A 159 12.88 -5.70 13.27
CA ASN A 159 13.89 -5.05 14.09
C ASN A 159 13.87 -3.52 13.95
N GLU A 160 13.85 -3.02 12.71
CA GLU A 160 13.80 -1.58 12.44
C GLU A 160 12.50 -0.94 12.94
N VAL A 161 11.36 -1.60 12.69
CA VAL A 161 10.05 -1.14 13.14
C VAL A 161 9.99 -1.09 14.66
N ILE A 162 10.35 -2.17 15.34
CA ILE A 162 10.28 -2.27 16.81
C ILE A 162 11.24 -1.27 17.47
N LYS A 163 12.46 -1.14 16.95
CA LYS A 163 13.41 -0.11 17.41
C LYS A 163 12.79 1.28 17.33
N ASN A 164 12.20 1.64 16.19
CA ASN A 164 11.59 2.96 15.99
C ASN A 164 10.39 3.17 16.92
N LEU A 165 9.51 2.17 17.07
CA LEU A 165 8.36 2.26 17.98
C LEU A 165 8.81 2.48 19.44
N ALA A 166 9.86 1.78 19.87
CA ALA A 166 10.44 1.95 21.21
C ALA A 166 11.06 3.36 21.38
N LEU A 167 11.83 3.83 20.40
CA LEU A 167 12.43 5.18 20.41
C LEU A 167 11.39 6.30 20.37
N MET A 168 10.25 6.07 19.72
CA MET A 168 9.11 7.00 19.70
C MET A 168 8.29 6.98 20.99
N GLY A 169 8.56 6.05 21.91
CA GLY A 169 7.88 5.95 23.20
C GLY A 169 6.52 5.25 23.15
N VAL A 170 6.29 4.36 22.17
CA VAL A 170 5.10 3.50 22.17
C VAL A 170 5.14 2.60 23.41
N GLY A 171 4.10 2.66 24.24
CA GLY A 171 4.13 1.97 25.54
C GLY A 171 3.92 0.46 25.47
N TYR A 172 3.14 -0.03 24.50
CA TYR A 172 2.82 -1.45 24.40
C TYR A 172 3.13 -1.99 23.01
N ILE A 173 4.19 -2.78 22.91
CA ILE A 173 4.61 -3.47 21.68
C ILE A 173 4.53 -4.98 21.93
N PHE A 174 3.63 -5.66 21.21
CA PHE A 174 3.50 -7.10 21.18
C PHE A 174 4.28 -7.64 19.99
N ILE A 175 5.12 -8.65 20.19
CA ILE A 175 6.00 -9.20 19.15
C ILE A 175 5.67 -10.68 18.98
N ILE A 176 5.38 -11.09 17.75
CA ILE A 176 5.19 -12.50 17.39
C ILE A 176 6.26 -12.88 16.38
N ASP A 177 7.11 -13.83 16.73
CA ASP A 177 8.04 -14.50 15.83
C ASP A 177 8.32 -15.90 16.38
N PHE A 178 8.25 -16.92 15.51
CA PHE A 178 8.42 -18.32 15.91
C PHE A 178 9.84 -18.84 15.63
N ASP A 179 10.67 -18.06 14.97
CA ASP A 179 12.02 -18.46 14.61
C ASP A 179 13.00 -18.21 15.75
N LYS A 180 14.13 -18.92 15.65
CA LYS A 180 15.33 -18.67 16.44
C LYS A 180 16.32 -17.80 15.66
N ILE A 181 17.19 -17.13 16.38
CA ILE A 181 18.25 -16.30 15.81
C ILE A 181 19.34 -17.20 15.21
N GLU A 182 19.73 -16.87 13.99
CA GLU A 182 20.86 -17.50 13.28
C GLU A 182 21.96 -16.48 13.00
N ALA A 183 23.20 -16.95 12.85
CA ALA A 183 24.36 -16.12 12.52
C ALA A 183 24.13 -15.20 11.30
N ALA A 184 23.46 -15.70 10.25
CA ALA A 184 23.17 -14.93 9.04
C ALA A 184 22.21 -13.75 9.26
N ASN A 185 21.52 -13.68 10.41
CA ASN A 185 20.59 -12.59 10.71
C ASN A 185 21.28 -11.34 11.25
N LEU A 186 22.50 -11.46 11.79
CA LEU A 186 23.23 -10.36 12.43
C LEU A 186 23.60 -9.23 11.48
N SER A 187 23.78 -9.52 10.19
CA SER A 187 24.11 -8.51 9.18
C SER A 187 22.98 -7.52 8.89
N ARG A 188 21.75 -7.81 9.34
CA ARG A 188 20.54 -7.08 8.94
C ARG A 188 19.55 -6.80 10.08
N SER A 189 19.84 -7.24 11.30
CA SER A 189 18.92 -7.16 12.43
C SER A 189 19.63 -6.51 13.63
N VAL A 190 19.44 -5.21 13.78
CA VAL A 190 20.23 -4.34 14.68
C VAL A 190 20.12 -4.69 16.17
N LEU A 191 19.09 -5.41 16.60
CA LEU A 191 18.89 -5.78 18.01
C LEU A 191 19.52 -7.14 18.37
N PHE A 192 19.98 -7.92 17.39
CA PHE A 192 20.67 -9.19 17.65
C PHE A 192 22.16 -8.98 17.94
N ARG A 193 22.72 -9.85 18.79
CA ARG A 193 24.16 -9.93 19.09
C ARG A 193 24.64 -11.36 18.87
N GLU A 194 25.95 -11.54 18.76
CA GLU A 194 26.56 -12.86 18.49
C GLU A 194 26.21 -13.88 19.57
N GLY A 195 26.15 -13.44 20.83
CA GLY A 195 25.72 -14.26 21.96
C GLY A 195 24.23 -14.64 21.97
N ASP A 196 23.42 -14.18 21.02
CA ASP A 196 21.98 -14.49 20.97
C ASP A 196 21.65 -15.70 20.08
N ASN A 197 22.65 -16.37 19.51
CA ASN A 197 22.45 -17.51 18.61
C ASN A 197 21.57 -18.61 19.23
N ASN A 198 20.66 -19.18 18.44
CA ASN A 198 19.65 -20.17 18.85
C ASN A 198 18.60 -19.72 19.88
N ARG A 199 18.61 -18.46 20.31
CA ARG A 199 17.55 -17.91 21.16
C ARG A 199 16.34 -17.47 20.32
N SER A 200 15.17 -17.36 20.96
CA SER A 200 13.96 -16.86 20.30
C SER A 200 14.16 -15.41 19.81
N LYS A 201 13.83 -15.14 18.53
CA LYS A 201 13.90 -13.78 17.97
C LYS A 201 13.01 -12.82 18.73
N ALA A 202 11.76 -13.22 19.00
CA ALA A 202 10.78 -12.40 19.67
C ALA A 202 11.21 -12.00 21.09
N GLU A 203 11.74 -12.97 21.86
CA GLU A 203 12.17 -12.72 23.24
C GLU A 203 13.37 -11.77 23.31
N VAL A 204 14.38 -12.00 22.45
CA VAL A 204 15.58 -11.15 22.42
C VAL A 204 15.23 -9.74 21.99
N VAL A 205 14.43 -9.58 20.93
CA VAL A 205 14.00 -8.25 20.45
C VAL A 205 13.15 -7.54 21.50
N ALA A 206 12.24 -8.25 22.17
CA ALA A 206 11.44 -7.66 23.26
C ALA A 206 12.33 -7.20 24.42
N ALA A 207 13.30 -8.01 24.85
CA ALA A 207 14.22 -7.66 25.92
C ALA A 207 15.09 -6.45 25.55
N ARG A 208 15.59 -6.39 24.32
CA ARG A 208 16.39 -5.26 23.82
C ARG A 208 15.56 -3.99 23.68
N ALA A 209 14.35 -4.09 23.15
CA ALA A 209 13.45 -2.94 23.01
C ALA A 209 13.10 -2.33 24.38
N LYS A 210 12.94 -3.13 25.43
CA LYS A 210 12.75 -2.64 26.81
C LYS A 210 13.95 -1.89 27.38
N SER A 211 15.15 -2.15 26.88
CA SER A 211 16.39 -1.48 27.33
C SER A 211 16.70 -0.18 26.60
N ILE A 212 15.91 0.16 25.58
CA ILE A 212 16.00 1.44 24.83
C ILE A 212 15.40 2.56 25.66
#